data_AF-A0A6P2AXS5-F1
#
_entry.id   AF-A0A6P2AXS5-F1
#
_cell.length_a   1.000
_cell.length_b   1.000
_cell.length_c   1.000
_cell.angle_alpha   90.00
_cell.angle_beta   90.00
_cell.angle_gamma   90.00
#
_symmetry.space_group_name_H-M   'P 1'
#
loop_
_entity.id
_entity.type
_entity.pdbx_description
1 polymer ?
#
loop_
_entity_poly.entity_id
_entity_poly.type
_entity_poly.pdbx_seq_one_letter_code
_entity_poly.pdbx_strand_id
1 'polypeptide(L)'
;MPSLLKAQMLHNGSPFRVVLPMASGPVETFAPAGHAGAVQPHDPPLIIVIDGIFFQYYRTGIARVWRSLLTAWVKSGFAQSILLLDRGGTAPKISGIQSQVIPLHDYQNLEQDRAMLQDVCEQVGASLFISTYYTTPLTTPSVFMAYDMIPERLGADFDEPMWQDKHHAIAQAQAFIGISQNTLNDLVQCFPDTKTKPRTVAHCGVDQIFSPATPPELERFRQKYGIHRPYFLLCAPGTGYKNAQLFFRAFGQLPSRSGFDLVCTGNQGLLEEGLRSLVPGTTIHTLQLSDEDLRLAMGGAIALVYPSHYEGFGLPVLEALACGCPVITTPMASLPEVAGEAAIYVNPDDDRALLDALCDVQKPGLRQSLQVAGFQQSQKFSWQQMATTVEKALVNASLPLGDLSTTNYLLTPDWSQSEEVLNQALNPILKTLAQQQIPITLLFYTAGFNSEEVNTILTGIVFNLMMMESVDLNEHLAVATLPPLHPVQWSVLLPQIQGRIALNCDDSQVIVLPMLQSLPIIPIS
;
A
#
# COMPACT_ATOMS: atom_id res chain seq x y z
N MET A 1 28.60 39.36 -37.89
CA MET A 1 28.63 38.79 -39.26
C MET A 1 29.46 37.52 -39.21
N PRO A 2 28.97 36.44 -39.81
CA PRO A 2 27.68 35.82 -39.49
C PRO A 2 27.86 34.27 -39.44
N SER A 3 26.93 33.44 -39.00
CA SER A 3 25.50 33.38 -39.36
C SER A 3 24.82 32.45 -38.34
N LEU A 4 23.84 32.93 -37.57
CA LEU A 4 22.40 32.88 -37.91
C LEU A 4 21.88 31.43 -37.82
N LEU A 5 20.79 31.10 -37.13
CA LEU A 5 19.53 31.83 -37.04
C LEU A 5 18.68 31.23 -35.89
N LYS A 6 18.04 32.10 -35.10
CA LYS A 6 16.81 31.77 -34.37
C LYS A 6 15.73 31.33 -35.37
N ALA A 7 15.03 30.24 -35.11
CA ALA A 7 13.65 30.07 -35.56
C ALA A 7 12.87 29.22 -34.55
N GLN A 8 11.81 29.82 -34.02
CA GLN A 8 10.72 29.13 -33.34
C GLN A 8 9.95 28.25 -34.33
N MET A 9 9.20 27.31 -33.73
CA MET A 9 7.98 26.66 -34.23
C MET A 9 8.10 25.23 -34.77
N LEU A 10 7.35 24.36 -34.08
CA LEU A 10 6.61 23.21 -34.59
C LEU A 10 7.43 22.05 -35.17
N HIS A 11 7.63 21.02 -34.34
CA HIS A 11 7.24 19.67 -34.76
C HIS A 11 6.87 18.82 -33.54
N ASN A 12 5.59 18.44 -33.49
CA ASN A 12 5.14 17.22 -32.84
C ASN A 12 5.93 16.04 -33.44
N GLY A 13 6.40 15.15 -32.58
CA GLY A 13 7.10 13.91 -32.95
C GLY A 13 7.05 12.96 -31.77
N SER A 14 6.05 12.09 -31.78
CA SER A 14 5.65 11.12 -30.77
C SER A 14 6.75 10.17 -30.30
N PRO A 15 6.71 9.71 -29.04
CA PRO A 15 7.14 8.37 -28.69
C PRO A 15 5.90 7.48 -28.52
N PHE A 16 5.76 6.48 -29.39
CA PHE A 16 4.83 5.36 -29.18
C PHE A 16 5.05 4.77 -27.79
N ARG A 17 3.96 4.50 -27.04
CA ARG A 17 3.97 3.65 -25.85
C ARG A 17 3.64 2.22 -26.27
N VAL A 18 4.57 1.57 -26.97
CA VAL A 18 4.62 0.10 -26.91
C VAL A 18 5.38 -0.20 -25.62
N VAL A 19 4.68 -0.65 -24.58
CA VAL A 19 5.36 -1.17 -23.38
C VAL A 19 5.87 -2.56 -23.75
N LEU A 20 7.01 -2.62 -24.43
CA LEU A 20 7.73 -3.86 -24.70
C LEU A 20 8.78 -4.06 -23.60
N PRO A 21 8.89 -5.26 -23.01
CA PRO A 21 10.06 -5.60 -22.22
C PRO A 21 11.31 -5.56 -23.10
N MET A 22 12.39 -4.98 -22.57
CA MET A 22 13.68 -4.87 -23.26
C MET A 22 14.28 -6.26 -23.50
N ALA A 23 14.51 -6.61 -24.76
CA ALA A 23 15.21 -7.83 -25.16
C ALA A 23 16.69 -7.79 -24.76
N SER A 24 17.21 -8.86 -24.17
CA SER A 24 18.63 -9.08 -23.92
C SER A 24 19.22 -10.14 -24.86
N GLY A 25 20.13 -9.71 -25.75
CA GLY A 25 21.15 -10.55 -26.41
C GLY A 25 20.70 -11.42 -27.59
N PRO A 26 21.59 -11.75 -28.55
CA PRO A 26 21.22 -12.47 -29.76
C PRO A 26 21.12 -13.98 -29.48
N VAL A 27 20.03 -14.61 -29.93
CA VAL A 27 19.87 -16.07 -29.90
C VAL A 27 20.05 -16.61 -31.31
N GLU A 28 20.94 -17.60 -31.44
CA GLU A 28 21.22 -18.35 -32.65
C GLU A 28 19.97 -19.08 -33.17
N THR A 29 19.81 -19.07 -34.48
CA THR A 29 18.72 -19.70 -35.22
C THR A 29 18.70 -21.23 -35.05
N PHE A 30 17.63 -21.76 -34.47
CA PHE A 30 17.21 -23.16 -34.66
C PHE A 30 15.93 -23.21 -35.49
N ALA A 31 15.94 -24.02 -36.54
CA ALA A 31 14.82 -24.28 -37.44
C ALA A 31 13.71 -25.10 -36.75
N PRO A 32 12.45 -25.05 -37.23
CA PRO A 32 11.27 -25.38 -36.43
C PRO A 32 11.00 -26.88 -36.38
N ALA A 33 10.71 -27.39 -35.18
CA ALA A 33 10.11 -28.70 -34.99
C ALA A 33 8.61 -28.54 -34.74
N GLY A 34 7.82 -29.19 -35.61
CA GLY A 34 6.44 -29.65 -35.47
C GLY A 34 5.51 -28.97 -34.45
N HIS A 35 4.42 -28.39 -34.98
CA HIS A 35 3.22 -28.03 -34.23
C HIS A 35 2.75 -29.19 -33.32
N ALA A 36 2.88 -28.99 -32.01
CA ALA A 36 2.25 -29.80 -30.98
C ALA A 36 1.16 -28.93 -30.31
N GLY A 37 -0.04 -29.51 -30.19
CA GLY A 37 -1.28 -28.81 -29.89
C GLY A 37 -1.35 -28.12 -28.52
N ALA A 38 -2.43 -27.33 -28.38
CA ALA A 38 -2.80 -26.55 -27.21
C ALA A 38 -2.44 -27.25 -25.88
N VAL A 39 -1.46 -26.68 -25.20
CA VAL A 39 -1.13 -27.01 -23.81
C VAL A 39 -2.37 -26.65 -22.97
N GLN A 40 -2.94 -27.62 -22.26
CA GLN A 40 -4.00 -27.35 -21.28
C GLN A 40 -3.50 -26.25 -20.33
N PRO A 41 -4.20 -25.13 -20.16
CA PRO A 41 -3.73 -24.04 -19.31
C PRO A 41 -3.79 -24.50 -17.86
N HIS A 42 -2.65 -24.94 -17.32
CA HIS A 42 -2.47 -24.91 -15.88
C HIS A 42 -2.35 -23.44 -15.48
N ASP A 43 -3.20 -22.98 -14.55
CA ASP A 43 -3.12 -21.62 -14.03
C ASP A 43 -1.68 -21.36 -13.55
N PRO A 44 -0.99 -20.31 -14.06
CA PRO A 44 0.36 -20.02 -13.61
C PRO A 44 0.33 -19.67 -12.11
N PRO A 45 1.30 -20.15 -11.32
CA PRO A 45 1.34 -19.85 -9.90
C PRO A 45 1.59 -18.34 -9.71
N LEU A 46 0.74 -17.68 -8.93
CA LEU A 46 0.99 -16.33 -8.44
C LEU A 46 1.79 -16.42 -7.15
N ILE A 47 3.04 -15.96 -7.17
CA ILE A 47 3.92 -15.93 -6.00
C ILE A 47 4.33 -14.48 -5.71
N ILE A 48 3.84 -13.96 -4.60
CA ILE A 48 4.24 -12.65 -4.06
C ILE A 48 5.18 -12.90 -2.89
N VAL A 49 6.41 -12.44 -3.04
CA VAL A 49 7.44 -12.55 -2.01
C VAL A 49 7.34 -11.36 -1.06
N ILE A 50 7.31 -11.64 0.23
CA ILE A 50 7.31 -10.63 1.29
C ILE A 50 8.62 -10.75 2.08
N ASP A 51 9.47 -9.73 2.09
CA ASP A 51 10.64 -9.73 2.97
C ASP A 51 10.28 -9.25 4.38
N GLY A 52 10.34 -10.17 5.35
CA GLY A 52 10.01 -9.97 6.77
C GLY A 52 11.02 -9.16 7.58
N ILE A 53 11.91 -8.39 6.93
CA ILE A 53 12.97 -7.58 7.57
C ILE A 53 12.53 -6.76 8.79
N PHE A 54 11.33 -6.18 8.82
CA PHE A 54 10.90 -5.36 9.95
C PHE A 54 10.93 -6.13 11.28
N PHE A 55 10.62 -7.43 11.24
CA PHE A 55 10.58 -8.30 12.42
C PHE A 55 11.97 -8.58 13.02
N GLN A 56 13.04 -8.39 12.24
CA GLN A 56 14.42 -8.49 12.73
C GLN A 56 14.76 -7.34 13.68
N TYR A 57 14.33 -6.11 13.35
CA TYR A 57 14.77 -4.90 14.05
C TYR A 57 13.76 -4.41 15.08
N TYR A 58 12.45 -4.51 14.80
CA TYR A 58 11.44 -3.79 15.56
C TYR A 58 10.19 -4.63 15.80
N ARG A 59 9.48 -4.33 16.89
CA ARG A 59 8.20 -4.97 17.27
C ARG A 59 7.05 -3.96 17.43
N THR A 60 7.15 -2.81 16.78
CA THR A 60 6.24 -1.66 16.92
C THR A 60 5.01 -1.76 16.00
N GLY A 61 4.34 -0.63 15.71
CA GLY A 61 3.11 -0.56 14.93
C GLY A 61 3.18 -1.23 13.55
N ILE A 62 4.30 -1.11 12.82
CA ILE A 62 4.45 -1.77 11.51
C ILE A 62 4.43 -3.31 11.65
N ALA A 63 5.00 -3.85 12.74
CA ALA A 63 4.91 -5.28 13.02
C ALA A 63 3.46 -5.72 13.31
N ARG A 64 2.63 -4.85 13.90
CA ARG A 64 1.18 -5.09 14.06
C ARG A 64 0.48 -5.10 12.70
N VAL A 65 0.76 -4.12 11.82
CA VAL A 65 0.22 -4.08 10.45
C VAL A 65 0.46 -5.40 9.73
N TRP A 66 1.71 -5.86 9.64
CA TRP A 66 2.02 -7.08 8.91
C TRP A 66 1.45 -8.36 9.55
N ARG A 67 1.47 -8.47 10.88
CA ARG A 67 0.80 -9.60 11.56
C ARG A 67 -0.69 -9.65 11.24
N SER A 68 -1.36 -8.50 11.23
CA SER A 68 -2.78 -8.40 10.92
C SER A 68 -3.08 -8.74 9.45
N LEU A 69 -2.27 -8.24 8.51
CA LEU A 69 -2.40 -8.56 7.08
C LEU A 69 -2.22 -10.06 6.82
N LEU A 70 -1.11 -10.64 7.28
CA LEU A 70 -0.83 -12.07 7.12
C LEU A 70 -1.93 -12.95 7.72
N THR A 71 -2.42 -12.60 8.92
CA THR A 71 -3.51 -13.34 9.57
C THR A 71 -4.83 -13.23 8.81
N ALA A 72 -5.15 -12.06 8.25
CA ALA A 72 -6.33 -11.85 7.44
C ALA A 72 -6.26 -12.64 6.12
N TRP A 73 -5.09 -12.68 5.49
CA TRP A 73 -4.87 -13.42 4.24
C TRP A 73 -4.90 -14.94 4.41
N VAL A 74 -4.54 -15.47 5.59
CA VAL A 74 -4.80 -16.88 5.90
C VAL A 74 -6.30 -17.17 5.87
N LYS A 75 -7.14 -16.25 6.39
CA LYS A 75 -8.60 -16.43 6.42
C LYS A 75 -9.24 -16.28 5.03
N SER A 76 -8.74 -15.38 4.19
CA SER A 76 -9.26 -15.20 2.82
C SER A 76 -8.76 -16.26 1.83
N GLY A 77 -7.69 -16.99 2.17
CA GLY A 77 -7.01 -17.94 1.28
C GLY A 77 -5.89 -17.31 0.45
N PHE A 78 -5.76 -15.97 0.44
CA PHE A 78 -4.71 -15.26 -0.29
C PHE A 78 -3.29 -15.62 0.19
N ALA A 79 -3.16 -16.11 1.42
CA ALA A 79 -1.90 -16.66 1.96
C ALA A 79 -1.25 -17.74 1.07
N GLN A 80 -2.02 -18.43 0.23
CA GLN A 80 -1.50 -19.44 -0.71
C GLN A 80 -0.63 -18.83 -1.82
N SER A 81 -0.79 -17.53 -2.11
CA SER A 81 0.02 -16.79 -3.07
C SER A 81 1.19 -16.05 -2.41
N ILE A 82 1.44 -16.25 -1.12
CA ILE A 82 2.46 -15.53 -0.35
C ILE A 82 3.61 -16.45 0.04
N LEU A 83 4.84 -16.01 -0.24
CA LEU A 83 6.05 -16.53 0.37
C LEU A 83 6.66 -15.48 1.30
N LEU A 84 6.68 -15.74 2.61
CA LEU A 84 7.31 -14.87 3.59
C LEU A 84 8.80 -15.24 3.77
N LEU A 85 9.70 -14.32 3.47
CA LEU A 85 11.11 -14.47 3.79
C LEU A 85 11.34 -14.12 5.26
N ASP A 86 11.78 -15.12 6.02
CA ASP A 86 11.99 -15.03 7.47
C ASP A 86 13.48 -14.80 7.76
N ARG A 87 13.85 -13.52 7.94
CA ARG A 87 15.21 -13.08 8.25
C ARG A 87 15.69 -13.67 9.57
N GLY A 88 16.54 -14.68 9.52
CA GLY A 88 17.12 -15.34 10.69
C GLY A 88 16.11 -15.99 11.65
N GLY A 89 14.88 -16.28 11.21
CA GLY A 89 13.85 -16.86 12.07
C GLY A 89 13.12 -15.85 12.97
N THR A 90 13.19 -14.55 12.66
CA THR A 90 12.62 -13.45 13.45
C THR A 90 11.15 -13.17 13.16
N ALA A 91 10.63 -13.60 12.01
CA ALA A 91 9.26 -13.38 11.60
C ALA A 91 8.27 -14.19 12.46
N PRO A 92 7.03 -13.69 12.66
CA PRO A 92 6.02 -14.41 13.44
C PRO A 92 5.64 -15.73 12.76
N LYS A 93 5.52 -16.79 13.57
CA LYS A 93 5.04 -18.10 13.08
C LYS A 93 3.52 -18.07 12.99
N ILE A 94 3.00 -17.89 11.78
CA ILE A 94 1.55 -17.85 11.49
C ILE A 94 1.20 -19.12 10.69
N SER A 95 0.33 -19.96 11.27
CA SER A 95 -0.15 -21.18 10.59
C SER A 95 -0.87 -20.82 9.29
N GLY A 96 -0.50 -21.46 8.19
CA GLY A 96 -1.06 -21.18 6.86
C GLY A 96 -0.25 -20.23 5.99
N ILE A 97 0.81 -19.61 6.51
CA ILE A 97 1.78 -18.82 5.71
C ILE A 97 2.98 -19.70 5.35
N GLN A 98 3.30 -19.81 4.06
CA GLN A 98 4.56 -20.39 3.63
C GLN A 98 5.71 -19.45 3.96
N SER A 99 6.78 -19.98 4.53
CA SER A 99 7.95 -19.17 4.89
C SER A 99 9.25 -19.88 4.56
N GLN A 100 10.25 -19.09 4.17
CA GLN A 100 11.61 -19.53 3.90
C GLN A 100 12.55 -18.73 4.79
N VAL A 101 13.37 -19.43 5.58
CA VAL A 101 14.40 -18.76 6.40
C VAL A 101 15.54 -18.33 5.49
N ILE A 102 15.93 -17.07 5.59
CA ILE A 102 17.06 -16.48 4.86
C ILE A 102 18.00 -15.76 5.84
N PRO A 103 19.25 -15.41 5.43
CA PRO A 103 20.17 -14.70 6.30
C PRO A 103 19.62 -13.39 6.86
N LEU A 104 20.13 -12.98 8.03
CA LEU A 104 19.83 -11.68 8.63
C LEU A 104 20.25 -10.56 7.68
N HIS A 105 19.45 -9.50 7.62
CA HIS A 105 19.79 -8.30 6.86
C HIS A 105 20.89 -7.52 7.58
N ASP A 106 21.82 -6.93 6.82
CA ASP A 106 22.90 -6.09 7.31
C ASP A 106 23.03 -4.83 6.45
N TYR A 107 22.82 -3.67 7.08
CA TYR A 107 22.91 -2.35 6.43
C TYR A 107 24.33 -2.02 5.90
N GLN A 108 25.35 -2.77 6.27
CA GLN A 108 26.71 -2.62 5.73
C GLN A 108 26.89 -3.35 4.39
N ASN A 109 25.97 -4.24 4.00
CA ASN A 109 26.12 -5.15 2.86
C ASN A 109 24.89 -5.12 1.93
N LEU A 110 24.34 -3.93 1.67
CA LEU A 110 23.09 -3.74 0.92
C LEU A 110 23.11 -4.39 -0.48
N GLU A 111 24.18 -4.20 -1.27
CA GLU A 111 24.25 -4.74 -2.64
C GLU A 111 24.19 -6.27 -2.67
N GLN A 112 24.90 -6.92 -1.73
CA GLN A 112 24.87 -8.37 -1.59
C GLN A 112 23.48 -8.85 -1.14
N ASP A 113 22.81 -8.11 -0.26
CA ASP A 113 21.45 -8.42 0.18
C ASP A 113 20.46 -8.35 -0.99
N ARG A 114 20.54 -7.32 -1.84
CA ARG A 114 19.68 -7.18 -3.02
C ARG A 114 19.90 -8.29 -4.04
N ALA A 115 21.15 -8.68 -4.27
CA ALA A 115 21.48 -9.81 -5.14
C ALA A 115 20.92 -11.13 -4.60
N MET A 116 21.06 -11.37 -3.29
CA MET A 116 20.47 -12.56 -2.65
C MET A 116 18.94 -12.58 -2.74
N LEU A 117 18.29 -11.44 -2.50
CA LEU A 117 16.84 -11.31 -2.66
C LEU A 117 16.40 -11.58 -4.11
N GLN A 118 17.17 -11.09 -5.09
CA GLN A 118 16.93 -11.37 -6.50
C GLN A 118 17.03 -12.88 -6.80
N ASP A 119 18.09 -13.54 -6.34
CA ASP A 119 18.28 -14.99 -6.54
C ASP A 119 17.11 -15.78 -5.96
N VAL A 120 16.63 -15.41 -4.77
CA VAL A 120 15.45 -16.04 -4.15
C VAL A 120 14.20 -15.81 -4.99
N CYS A 121 13.96 -14.58 -5.44
CA CYS A 121 12.83 -14.27 -6.30
C CYS A 121 12.83 -15.06 -7.61
N GLU A 122 13.99 -15.24 -8.24
CA GLU A 122 14.14 -16.03 -9.47
C GLU A 122 13.90 -17.52 -9.21
N GLN A 123 14.48 -18.07 -8.14
CA GLN A 123 14.33 -19.48 -7.78
C GLN A 123 12.87 -19.89 -7.54
N VAL A 124 12.07 -18.99 -6.97
CA VAL A 124 10.65 -19.26 -6.68
C VAL A 124 9.71 -18.79 -7.78
N GLY A 125 10.21 -18.14 -8.83
CA GLY A 125 9.37 -17.57 -9.89
C GLY A 125 8.46 -16.45 -9.38
N ALA A 126 8.98 -15.56 -8.53
CA ALA A 126 8.22 -14.48 -7.92
C ALA A 126 7.64 -13.53 -8.99
N SER A 127 6.32 -13.35 -8.97
CA SER A 127 5.63 -12.37 -9.82
C SER A 127 5.77 -10.95 -9.28
N LEU A 128 5.98 -10.81 -7.96
CA LEU A 128 6.06 -9.52 -7.29
C LEU A 128 6.84 -9.65 -5.98
N PHE A 129 7.50 -8.57 -5.58
CA PHE A 129 8.16 -8.42 -4.29
C PHE A 129 7.56 -7.25 -3.48
N ILE A 130 7.47 -7.41 -2.17
CA ILE A 130 7.21 -6.30 -1.25
C ILE A 130 8.04 -6.49 0.01
N SER A 131 8.66 -5.41 0.49
CA SER A 131 9.38 -5.44 1.77
C SER A 131 8.50 -4.94 2.90
N THR A 132 8.61 -5.57 4.06
CA THR A 132 8.06 -5.03 5.30
C THR A 132 8.81 -3.77 5.76
N TYR A 133 10.05 -3.57 5.30
CA TYR A 133 10.86 -2.38 5.57
C TYR A 133 12.00 -2.18 4.56
N TYR A 134 11.63 -1.62 3.41
CA TYR A 134 12.50 -0.94 2.43
C TYR A 134 13.60 -1.73 1.71
N THR A 135 13.76 -3.02 1.94
CA THR A 135 14.63 -3.85 1.08
C THR A 135 14.06 -4.00 -0.33
N THR A 136 14.91 -4.35 -1.30
CA THR A 136 14.53 -4.53 -2.70
C THR A 136 15.36 -5.63 -3.38
N PRO A 137 14.79 -6.40 -4.32
CA PRO A 137 15.56 -7.21 -5.26
C PRO A 137 16.08 -6.30 -6.40
N LEU A 138 16.86 -6.86 -7.33
CA LEU A 138 17.49 -6.09 -8.41
C LEU A 138 16.54 -5.78 -9.57
N THR A 139 15.75 -6.75 -10.02
CA THR A 139 14.91 -6.66 -11.23
C THR A 139 13.48 -7.14 -11.01
N THR A 140 13.22 -7.98 -9.99
CA THR A 140 11.85 -8.41 -9.68
C THR A 140 10.97 -7.20 -9.35
N PRO A 141 9.80 -7.04 -10.01
CA PRO A 141 8.93 -5.89 -9.79
C PRO A 141 8.53 -5.75 -8.32
N SER A 142 8.53 -4.53 -7.80
CA SER A 142 8.30 -4.28 -6.36
C SER A 142 7.21 -3.27 -6.05
N VAL A 143 6.51 -3.48 -4.94
CA VAL A 143 5.57 -2.51 -4.35
C VAL A 143 6.17 -1.92 -3.09
N PHE A 144 6.10 -0.60 -2.94
CA PHE A 144 6.54 0.10 -1.73
C PHE A 144 5.34 0.44 -0.85
N MET A 145 5.37 0.01 0.42
CA MET A 145 4.41 0.44 1.43
C MET A 145 4.99 1.59 2.26
N ALA A 146 4.41 2.78 2.12
CA ALA A 146 4.75 3.98 2.86
C ALA A 146 4.00 4.01 4.20
N TYR A 147 4.75 3.95 5.30
CA TYR A 147 4.20 4.11 6.66
C TYR A 147 4.13 5.58 7.06
N ASP A 148 5.14 6.35 6.69
CA ASP A 148 5.24 7.78 6.89
C ASP A 148 6.33 8.38 5.99
N MET A 149 6.35 9.71 5.95
CA MET A 149 7.43 10.50 5.38
C MET A 149 8.12 11.35 6.47
N ILE A 150 8.08 10.93 7.74
CA ILE A 150 8.64 11.70 8.86
C ILE A 150 10.12 12.03 8.64
N PRO A 151 11.00 11.08 8.21
CA PRO A 151 12.39 11.38 7.93
C PRO A 151 12.57 12.50 6.91
N GLU A 152 11.76 12.49 5.85
CA GLU A 152 11.81 13.48 4.78
C GLU A 152 11.21 14.83 5.19
N ARG A 153 10.18 14.82 6.04
CA ARG A 153 9.48 16.03 6.48
C ARG A 153 10.18 16.74 7.63
N LEU A 154 10.89 16.00 8.49
CA LEU A 154 11.56 16.53 9.68
C LEU A 154 13.08 16.61 9.54
N GLY A 155 13.64 16.24 8.38
CA GLY A 155 15.07 16.39 8.08
C GLY A 155 15.96 15.37 8.79
N ALA A 156 15.72 14.08 8.56
CA ALA A 156 16.63 13.02 8.98
C ALA A 156 17.97 13.09 8.23
N ASP A 157 18.98 12.41 8.78
CA ASP A 157 20.27 12.26 8.14
C ASP A 157 20.22 11.18 7.04
N PHE A 158 20.16 11.60 5.77
CA PHE A 158 20.09 10.66 4.64
C PHE A 158 21.41 9.97 4.30
N ASP A 159 22.48 10.22 5.06
CA ASP A 159 23.68 9.38 5.02
C ASP A 159 23.49 8.07 5.81
N GLU A 160 22.44 7.96 6.63
CA GLU A 160 22.09 6.69 7.28
C GLU A 160 21.63 5.65 6.23
N PRO A 161 22.23 4.44 6.21
CA PRO A 161 21.94 3.43 5.19
C PRO A 161 20.47 3.05 5.04
N MET A 162 19.71 3.09 6.14
CA MET A 162 18.28 2.77 6.16
C MET A 162 17.45 3.75 5.30
N TRP A 163 17.79 5.05 5.32
CA TRP A 163 17.08 6.03 4.50
C TRP A 163 17.54 6.00 3.04
N GLN A 164 18.80 5.66 2.79
CA GLN A 164 19.29 5.39 1.43
C GLN A 164 18.53 4.22 0.81
N ASP A 165 18.32 3.13 1.56
CA ASP A 165 17.56 1.96 1.09
C ASP A 165 16.07 2.31 0.90
N LYS A 166 15.47 3.11 1.80
CA LYS A 166 14.12 3.67 1.60
C LYS A 166 14.01 4.45 0.29
N HIS A 167 14.92 5.37 0.01
CA HIS A 167 14.89 6.18 -1.21
C HIS A 167 15.11 5.34 -2.46
N HIS A 168 16.01 4.35 -2.38
CA HIS A 168 16.19 3.36 -3.44
C HIS A 168 14.91 2.56 -3.71
N ALA A 169 14.25 2.06 -2.66
CA ALA A 169 13.00 1.33 -2.79
C ALA A 169 11.88 2.18 -3.40
N ILE A 170 11.79 3.46 -3.04
CA ILE A 170 10.83 4.39 -3.66
C ILE A 170 11.11 4.56 -5.16
N ALA A 171 12.38 4.69 -5.55
CA ALA A 171 12.77 4.85 -6.95
C ALA A 171 12.41 3.60 -7.78
N GLN A 172 12.69 2.40 -7.25
CA GLN A 172 12.48 1.12 -7.94
C GLN A 172 11.02 0.63 -7.94
N ALA A 173 10.21 1.04 -6.96
CA ALA A 173 8.83 0.54 -6.84
C ALA A 173 7.98 0.89 -8.06
N GLN A 174 7.22 -0.07 -8.57
CA GLN A 174 6.28 0.14 -9.67
C GLN A 174 4.92 0.67 -9.19
N ALA A 175 4.57 0.42 -7.92
CA ALA A 175 3.35 0.92 -7.30
C ALA A 175 3.58 1.21 -5.82
N PHE A 176 2.72 2.06 -5.23
CA PHE A 176 2.82 2.48 -3.84
C PHE A 176 1.52 2.21 -3.08
N ILE A 177 1.68 1.80 -1.83
CA ILE A 177 0.60 1.70 -0.86
C ILE A 177 0.92 2.67 0.28
N GLY A 178 0.01 3.55 0.64
CA GLY A 178 0.18 4.42 1.81
C GLY A 178 -0.85 4.10 2.88
N ILE A 179 -0.42 4.10 4.14
CA ILE A 179 -1.34 3.86 5.26
C ILE A 179 -2.28 5.03 5.55
N SER A 180 -2.09 6.17 4.89
CA SER A 180 -2.97 7.35 4.89
C SER A 180 -2.86 8.11 3.57
N GLN A 181 -3.86 8.93 3.26
CA GLN A 181 -3.81 9.81 2.10
C GLN A 181 -2.72 10.89 2.28
N ASN A 182 -2.55 11.40 3.50
CA ASN A 182 -1.49 12.33 3.83
C ASN A 182 -0.11 11.74 3.52
N THR A 183 0.17 10.50 3.95
CA THR A 183 1.45 9.83 3.65
C THR A 183 1.71 9.72 2.14
N LEU A 184 0.68 9.42 1.32
CA LEU A 184 0.85 9.41 -0.14
C LEU A 184 1.03 10.80 -0.74
N ASN A 185 0.40 11.82 -0.18
CA ASN A 185 0.59 13.20 -0.61
C ASN A 185 2.02 13.65 -0.33
N ASP A 186 2.54 13.35 0.86
CA ASP A 186 3.91 13.66 1.23
C ASP A 186 4.91 12.86 0.41
N LEU A 187 4.62 11.60 0.09
CA LEU A 187 5.44 10.80 -0.83
C LEU A 187 5.61 11.52 -2.18
N VAL A 188 4.52 12.05 -2.74
CA VAL A 188 4.58 12.79 -4.01
C VAL A 188 5.28 14.14 -3.87
N GLN A 189 5.12 14.82 -2.73
CA GLN A 189 5.83 16.08 -2.49
C GLN A 189 7.34 15.87 -2.37
N CYS A 190 7.76 14.79 -1.70
CA CYS A 190 9.18 14.47 -1.53
C CYS A 190 9.78 13.82 -2.78
N PHE A 191 9.00 13.02 -3.51
CA PHE A 191 9.41 12.27 -4.70
C PHE A 191 8.39 12.48 -5.84
N PRO A 192 8.46 13.59 -6.60
CA PRO A 192 7.48 13.94 -7.62
C PRO A 192 7.27 12.87 -8.71
N ASP A 193 8.31 12.10 -9.03
CA ASP A 193 8.26 11.03 -10.04
C ASP A 193 7.31 9.87 -9.66
N THR A 194 6.94 9.76 -8.39
CA THR A 194 5.95 8.78 -7.91
C THR A 194 4.52 9.12 -8.34
N LYS A 195 4.26 10.36 -8.77
CA LYS A 195 2.91 10.84 -9.10
C LYS A 195 2.26 10.05 -10.24
N THR A 196 3.06 9.59 -11.21
CA THR A 196 2.62 8.88 -12.41
C THR A 196 2.46 7.37 -12.20
N LYS A 197 2.87 6.86 -11.03
CA LYS A 197 2.78 5.44 -10.70
C LYS A 197 1.47 5.15 -9.92
N PRO A 198 0.92 3.93 -10.01
CA PRO A 198 -0.24 3.51 -9.23
C PRO A 198 -0.02 3.72 -7.73
N ARG A 199 -1.04 4.26 -7.07
CA ARG A 199 -1.03 4.62 -5.65
C ARG A 199 -2.34 4.19 -5.00
N THR A 200 -2.27 3.48 -3.87
CA THR A 200 -3.44 2.99 -3.14
C THR A 200 -3.36 3.39 -1.67
N VAL A 201 -4.42 3.99 -1.14
CA VAL A 201 -4.56 4.23 0.31
C VAL A 201 -5.12 2.98 0.97
N ALA A 202 -4.42 2.46 1.97
CA ALA A 202 -4.86 1.34 2.79
C ALA A 202 -4.77 1.72 4.28
N HIS A 203 -5.82 2.35 4.80
CA HIS A 203 -5.88 2.75 6.22
C HIS A 203 -5.70 1.54 7.15
N CYS A 204 -4.95 1.73 8.23
CA CYS A 204 -4.77 0.66 9.22
C CYS A 204 -6.09 0.31 9.92
N GLY A 205 -6.17 -0.91 10.42
CA GLY A 205 -7.28 -1.38 11.23
C GLY A 205 -7.05 -1.21 12.73
N VAL A 206 -8.06 -1.60 13.49
CA VAL A 206 -7.99 -1.77 14.95
C VAL A 206 -8.37 -3.19 15.31
N ASP A 207 -7.68 -3.77 16.29
CA ASP A 207 -7.97 -5.12 16.78
C ASP A 207 -9.23 -5.10 17.67
N GLN A 208 -10.03 -6.17 17.62
CA GLN A 208 -11.25 -6.31 18.41
C GLN A 208 -11.01 -6.28 19.92
N ILE A 209 -9.79 -6.58 20.35
CA ILE A 209 -9.41 -6.40 21.75
C ILE A 209 -9.64 -4.96 22.19
N PHE A 210 -9.39 -3.95 21.34
CA PHE A 210 -9.67 -2.55 21.67
C PHE A 210 -11.18 -2.29 21.62
N SER A 211 -11.79 -2.37 22.79
CA SER A 211 -13.22 -2.21 23.01
C SER A 211 -13.46 -1.57 24.38
N PRO A 212 -14.65 -0.98 24.62
CA PRO A 212 -14.96 -0.37 25.91
C PRO A 212 -14.79 -1.34 27.08
N ALA A 213 -14.17 -0.88 28.17
CA ALA A 213 -13.93 -1.66 29.36
C ALA A 213 -15.09 -1.57 30.37
N THR A 214 -15.33 -2.65 31.09
CA THR A 214 -16.32 -2.69 32.17
C THR A 214 -15.75 -2.07 33.46
N PRO A 215 -16.60 -1.51 34.36
CA PRO A 215 -16.13 -0.95 35.62
C PRO A 215 -15.24 -1.90 36.47
N PRO A 216 -15.55 -3.21 36.61
CA PRO A 216 -14.68 -4.14 37.34
C PRO A 216 -13.32 -4.38 36.69
N GLU A 217 -13.22 -4.30 35.35
CA GLU A 217 -11.93 -4.39 34.66
C GLU A 217 -11.07 -3.15 34.92
N LEU A 218 -11.70 -1.97 34.85
CA LEU A 218 -11.03 -0.69 35.14
C LEU A 218 -10.55 -0.61 36.59
N GLU A 219 -11.35 -1.10 37.55
CA GLU A 219 -10.95 -1.14 38.95
C GLU A 219 -9.72 -2.05 39.16
N ARG A 220 -9.72 -3.25 38.57
CA ARG A 220 -8.57 -4.17 38.62
C ARG A 220 -7.32 -3.56 37.99
N PHE A 221 -7.45 -2.91 36.84
CA PHE A 221 -6.33 -2.20 36.20
C PHE A 221 -5.76 -1.11 37.11
N ARG A 222 -6.63 -0.28 37.70
CA ARG A 222 -6.23 0.79 38.61
C ARG A 222 -5.54 0.25 39.86
N GLN A 223 -6.05 -0.83 40.44
CA GLN A 223 -5.41 -1.49 41.59
C GLN A 223 -4.04 -2.08 41.22
N LYS A 224 -3.94 -2.76 40.07
CA LYS A 224 -2.69 -3.36 39.55
C LYS A 224 -1.57 -2.32 39.41
N TYR A 225 -1.89 -1.11 38.94
CA TYR A 225 -0.92 -0.05 38.68
C TYR A 225 -0.89 1.08 39.73
N GLY A 226 -1.67 0.98 40.81
CA GLY A 226 -1.71 2.01 41.87
C GLY A 226 -2.28 3.36 41.40
N ILE A 227 -3.23 3.35 40.46
CA ILE A 227 -3.84 4.57 39.89
C ILE A 227 -5.05 4.98 40.75
N HIS A 228 -4.86 6.01 41.57
CA HIS A 228 -5.83 6.39 42.60
C HIS A 228 -6.78 7.50 42.18
N ARG A 229 -6.44 8.28 41.16
CA ARG A 229 -7.25 9.39 40.65
C ARG A 229 -7.72 9.14 39.21
N PRO A 230 -8.75 9.86 38.71
CA PRO A 230 -8.96 9.98 37.28
C PRO A 230 -7.68 10.45 36.60
N TYR A 231 -7.45 10.09 35.34
CA TYR A 231 -6.18 10.37 34.69
C TYR A 231 -6.32 10.76 33.22
N PHE A 232 -5.34 11.52 32.74
CA PHE A 232 -5.08 11.71 31.31
C PHE A 232 -4.04 10.69 30.85
N LEU A 233 -4.22 10.17 29.63
CA LEU A 233 -3.33 9.19 29.02
C LEU A 233 -2.47 9.87 27.94
N LEU A 234 -1.18 9.53 27.91
CA LEU A 234 -0.25 9.88 26.84
C LEU A 234 0.44 8.61 26.31
N CYS A 235 0.51 8.48 24.99
CA CYS A 235 1.20 7.39 24.30
C CYS A 235 2.49 7.91 23.63
N ALA A 236 3.62 7.31 23.99
CA ALA A 236 4.98 7.61 23.55
C ALA A 236 5.45 9.08 23.73
N PRO A 237 5.40 9.64 24.96
CA PRO A 237 5.74 11.05 25.21
C PRO A 237 7.24 11.39 25.16
N GLY A 238 8.04 10.74 24.31
CA GLY A 238 9.51 10.83 24.33
C GLY A 238 10.21 11.10 23.01
N THR A 239 9.48 11.27 21.91
CA THR A 239 10.08 11.72 20.64
C THR A 239 9.59 13.15 20.36
N GLY A 240 10.50 14.06 19.99
CA GLY A 240 10.21 15.50 19.92
C GLY A 240 8.95 15.85 19.11
N TYR A 241 8.70 15.13 18.02
CA TYR A 241 7.51 15.33 17.19
C TYR A 241 6.19 14.91 17.84
N LYS A 242 6.19 14.10 18.92
CA LYS A 242 4.98 13.74 19.70
C LYS A 242 4.56 14.87 20.64
N ASN A 243 5.44 15.85 20.83
CA ASN A 243 5.15 17.14 21.48
C ASN A 243 4.54 16.99 22.89
N ALA A 244 5.07 16.07 23.69
CA ALA A 244 4.62 15.89 25.06
C ALA A 244 4.76 17.19 25.88
N GLN A 245 5.75 18.01 25.57
CA GLN A 245 6.00 19.29 26.23
C GLN A 245 4.76 20.22 26.19
N LEU A 246 4.04 20.29 25.07
CA LEU A 246 2.79 21.04 24.96
C LEU A 246 1.77 20.59 26.02
N PHE A 247 1.58 19.28 26.17
CA PHE A 247 0.70 18.74 27.22
C PHE A 247 1.15 19.13 28.62
N PHE A 248 2.42 18.92 28.96
CA PHE A 248 2.90 19.19 30.32
C PHE A 248 2.83 20.68 30.68
N ARG A 249 3.05 21.60 29.74
CA ARG A 249 2.87 23.04 29.96
C ARG A 249 1.40 23.42 30.15
N ALA A 250 0.49 22.88 29.34
CA ALA A 250 -0.94 23.13 29.47
C ALA A 250 -1.52 22.53 30.75
N PHE A 251 -1.19 21.26 31.05
CA PHE A 251 -1.63 20.57 32.27
C PHE A 251 -1.07 21.23 33.53
N GLY A 252 0.16 21.75 33.49
CA GLY A 252 0.74 22.53 34.59
C GLY A 252 -0.10 23.77 34.95
N GLN A 253 -0.83 24.34 34.00
CA GLN A 253 -1.71 25.49 34.20
C GLN A 253 -3.15 25.10 34.57
N LEU A 254 -3.51 23.81 34.54
CA LEU A 254 -4.85 23.34 34.87
C LEU A 254 -5.16 23.57 36.36
N PRO A 255 -6.18 24.38 36.71
CA PRO A 255 -6.49 24.67 38.12
C PRO A 255 -6.86 23.42 38.93
N SER A 256 -7.48 22.42 38.28
CA SER A 256 -7.88 21.15 38.87
C SER A 256 -6.80 20.06 38.82
N ARG A 257 -5.56 20.37 38.44
CA ARG A 257 -4.49 19.36 38.20
C ARG A 257 -4.26 18.39 39.36
N SER A 258 -4.43 18.84 40.61
CA SER A 258 -4.26 18.00 41.80
C SER A 258 -5.31 16.88 41.92
N GLY A 259 -6.41 16.97 41.17
CA GLY A 259 -7.45 15.95 41.08
C GLY A 259 -7.13 14.81 40.11
N PHE A 260 -6.02 14.89 39.36
CA PHE A 260 -5.68 13.92 38.32
C PHE A 260 -4.32 13.26 38.54
N ASP A 261 -4.21 12.01 38.10
CA ASP A 261 -2.95 11.33 37.83
C ASP A 261 -2.62 11.46 36.33
N LEU A 262 -1.37 11.19 35.95
CA LEU A 262 -0.96 11.06 34.55
C LEU A 262 -0.52 9.63 34.28
N VAL A 263 -1.02 9.03 33.20
CA VAL A 263 -0.54 7.73 32.72
C VAL A 263 0.19 7.94 31.40
N CYS A 264 1.46 7.59 31.38
CA CYS A 264 2.34 7.68 30.21
C CYS A 264 2.76 6.27 29.83
N THR A 265 2.47 5.84 28.61
CA THR A 265 2.85 4.51 28.10
C THR A 265 3.64 4.63 26.80
N GLY A 266 4.34 3.58 26.39
CA GLY A 266 5.27 3.61 25.25
C GLY A 266 6.66 4.11 25.64
N ASN A 267 7.53 4.32 24.63
CA ASN A 267 8.92 4.77 24.81
C ASN A 267 9.74 4.03 25.90
N GLN A 268 9.56 2.71 26.03
CA GLN A 268 10.23 1.89 27.04
C GLN A 268 10.04 2.38 28.50
N GLY A 269 8.98 3.16 28.77
CA GLY A 269 8.64 3.66 30.10
C GLY A 269 9.44 4.91 30.48
N LEU A 270 10.11 5.53 29.52
CA LEU A 270 10.89 6.74 29.73
C LEU A 270 10.08 7.99 29.37
N LEU A 271 10.19 9.00 30.24
CA LEU A 271 9.67 10.33 30.02
C LEU A 271 10.83 11.27 29.70
N GLU A 272 10.64 12.18 28.75
CA GLU A 272 11.65 13.17 28.38
C GLU A 272 12.09 14.00 29.60
N GLU A 273 13.37 14.38 29.61
CA GLU A 273 13.96 15.16 30.68
C GLU A 273 13.24 16.51 30.85
N GLY A 274 13.08 16.97 32.09
CA GLY A 274 12.42 18.24 32.37
C GLY A 274 10.88 18.20 32.39
N LEU A 275 10.21 17.25 31.73
CA LEU A 275 8.73 17.21 31.69
C LEU A 275 8.09 17.11 33.09
N ARG A 276 8.68 16.33 34.00
CA ARG A 276 8.19 16.21 35.39
C ARG A 276 8.21 17.55 36.13
N SER A 277 9.17 18.42 35.83
CA SER A 277 9.34 19.72 36.51
C SER A 277 8.22 20.72 36.17
N LEU A 278 7.53 20.51 35.04
CA LEU A 278 6.41 21.34 34.62
C LEU A 278 5.13 21.07 35.43
N VAL A 279 5.06 19.94 36.14
CA VAL A 279 3.87 19.47 36.87
C VAL A 279 4.20 19.01 38.30
N PRO A 280 4.81 19.89 39.14
CA PRO A 280 5.24 19.49 40.47
C PRO A 280 4.06 19.06 41.34
N GLY A 281 4.22 17.92 42.02
CA GLY A 281 3.20 17.33 42.90
C GLY A 281 2.15 16.46 42.19
N THR A 282 2.24 16.29 40.87
CA THR A 282 1.39 15.37 40.11
C THR A 282 2.01 13.97 40.08
N THR A 283 1.20 12.94 40.38
CA THR A 283 1.59 11.54 40.24
C THR A 283 1.65 11.16 38.76
N ILE A 284 2.82 10.70 38.29
CA ILE A 284 3.03 10.25 36.91
C ILE A 284 3.37 8.77 36.92
N HIS A 285 2.53 7.98 36.26
CA HIS A 285 2.70 6.56 36.05
C HIS A 285 3.32 6.33 34.68
N THR A 286 4.61 5.98 34.63
CA THR A 286 5.30 5.60 33.37
C THR A 286 5.26 4.08 33.23
N LEU A 287 4.42 3.58 32.34
CA LEU A 287 4.08 2.16 32.23
C LEU A 287 4.52 1.55 30.90
N GLN A 288 4.78 0.25 30.90
CA GLN A 288 4.83 -0.58 29.70
C GLN A 288 3.62 -1.50 29.75
N LEU A 289 2.70 -1.30 28.81
CA LEU A 289 1.40 -1.98 28.81
C LEU A 289 1.35 -3.03 27.70
N SER A 290 0.77 -4.19 28.02
CA SER A 290 0.27 -5.12 27.00
C SER A 290 -0.94 -4.50 26.28
N ASP A 291 -1.37 -5.09 25.15
CA ASP A 291 -2.56 -4.62 24.45
C ASP A 291 -3.83 -4.71 25.33
N GLU A 292 -3.92 -5.75 26.17
CA GLU A 292 -4.98 -5.90 27.17
C GLU A 292 -4.98 -4.76 28.18
N ASP A 293 -3.82 -4.43 28.76
CA ASP A 293 -3.72 -3.34 29.73
C ASP A 293 -3.86 -1.97 29.06
N LEU A 294 -3.40 -1.81 27.80
CA LEU A 294 -3.54 -0.57 27.03
C LEU A 294 -5.01 -0.28 26.73
N ARG A 295 -5.79 -1.31 26.37
CA ARG A 295 -7.25 -1.20 26.26
C ARG A 295 -7.87 -0.66 27.55
N LEU A 296 -7.46 -1.19 28.71
CA LEU A 296 -7.98 -0.75 30.02
C LEU A 296 -7.52 0.66 30.37
N ALA A 297 -6.29 1.03 30.02
CA ALA A 297 -5.76 2.38 30.19
C ALA A 297 -6.55 3.40 29.33
N MET A 298 -6.86 3.06 28.08
CA MET A 298 -7.69 3.92 27.23
C MET A 298 -9.13 4.00 27.73
N GLY A 299 -9.75 2.86 28.04
CA GLY A 299 -11.14 2.81 28.51
C GLY A 299 -11.38 3.48 29.86
N GLY A 300 -10.33 3.64 30.69
CA GLY A 300 -10.40 4.32 31.98
C GLY A 300 -9.93 5.77 31.99
N ALA A 301 -9.32 6.26 30.91
CA ALA A 301 -8.80 7.61 30.84
C ALA A 301 -9.92 8.65 30.67
N ILE A 302 -9.69 9.86 31.21
CA ILE A 302 -10.54 11.03 30.93
C ILE A 302 -10.43 11.40 29.45
N ALA A 303 -9.22 11.36 28.90
CA ALA A 303 -8.93 11.47 27.49
C ALA A 303 -7.53 10.92 27.20
N LEU A 304 -7.33 10.43 25.98
CA LEU A 304 -6.01 10.36 25.35
C LEU A 304 -5.65 11.76 24.86
N VAL A 305 -4.47 12.26 25.26
CA VAL A 305 -3.91 13.50 24.71
C VAL A 305 -2.74 13.13 23.81
N TYR A 306 -2.87 13.45 22.53
CA TYR A 306 -1.94 13.04 21.48
C TYR A 306 -1.58 14.24 20.57
N PRO A 307 -0.81 15.22 21.09
CA PRO A 307 -0.62 16.52 20.44
C PRO A 307 0.52 16.51 19.41
N SER A 308 0.71 15.39 18.69
CA SER A 308 1.82 15.21 17.75
C SER A 308 1.84 16.28 16.66
N HIS A 309 3.03 16.77 16.32
CA HIS A 309 3.25 17.60 15.13
C HIS A 309 3.05 16.82 13.83
N TYR A 310 3.32 15.51 13.85
CA TYR A 310 3.27 14.68 12.66
C TYR A 310 3.05 13.20 12.98
N GLU A 311 2.24 12.53 12.16
CA GLU A 311 2.06 11.08 12.20
C GLU A 311 1.83 10.53 10.79
N GLY A 312 2.23 9.28 10.57
CA GLY A 312 1.90 8.55 9.34
C GLY A 312 0.46 8.01 9.32
N PHE A 313 -0.09 7.66 10.48
CA PHE A 313 -1.50 7.26 10.63
C PHE A 313 -2.11 7.78 11.93
N GLY A 314 -1.68 7.25 13.08
CA GLY A 314 -2.27 7.56 14.39
C GLY A 314 -2.99 6.36 15.02
N LEU A 315 -2.35 5.17 15.03
CA LEU A 315 -2.91 3.98 15.68
C LEU A 315 -3.39 4.21 17.13
N PRO A 316 -2.65 4.91 18.01
CA PRO A 316 -3.13 5.19 19.37
C PRO A 316 -4.45 5.97 19.41
N VAL A 317 -4.66 6.87 18.45
CA VAL A 317 -5.93 7.62 18.32
C VAL A 317 -7.05 6.66 17.94
N LEU A 318 -6.85 5.82 16.93
CA LEU A 318 -7.85 4.84 16.51
C LEU A 318 -8.22 3.86 17.64
N GLU A 319 -7.21 3.36 18.36
CA GLU A 319 -7.38 2.45 19.50
C GLU A 319 -8.15 3.12 20.64
N ALA A 320 -7.85 4.38 20.95
CA ALA A 320 -8.59 5.15 21.95
C ALA A 320 -10.06 5.32 21.58
N LEU A 321 -10.35 5.67 20.31
CA LEU A 321 -11.72 5.79 19.83
C LEU A 321 -12.49 4.46 19.94
N ALA A 322 -11.85 3.34 19.58
CA ALA A 322 -12.44 2.01 19.70
C ALA A 322 -12.73 1.60 21.16
N CYS A 323 -11.92 2.06 22.10
CA CYS A 323 -12.14 1.89 23.54
C CYS A 323 -13.19 2.84 24.14
N GLY A 324 -13.76 3.76 23.36
CA GLY A 324 -14.64 4.81 23.89
C GLY A 324 -13.88 5.82 24.76
N CYS A 325 -12.60 6.05 24.48
CA CYS A 325 -11.78 7.08 25.10
C CYS A 325 -11.89 8.37 24.28
N PRO A 326 -12.30 9.51 24.88
CA PRO A 326 -12.21 10.82 24.23
C PRO A 326 -10.77 11.12 23.80
N VAL A 327 -10.59 11.78 22.66
CA VAL A 327 -9.27 12.15 22.15
C VAL A 327 -9.13 13.65 22.04
N ILE A 328 -8.00 14.18 22.51
CA ILE A 328 -7.50 15.51 22.20
C ILE A 328 -6.25 15.34 21.34
N THR A 329 -6.28 15.86 20.11
CA THR A 329 -5.22 15.66 19.10
C THR A 329 -5.02 16.92 18.27
N THR A 330 -4.14 16.90 17.27
CA THR A 330 -3.88 18.04 16.38
C THR A 330 -4.51 17.82 15.00
N PRO A 331 -4.79 18.90 14.24
CA PRO A 331 -5.29 18.78 12.87
C PRO A 331 -4.16 18.45 11.86
N MET A 332 -3.03 17.93 12.33
CA MET A 332 -1.82 17.76 11.53
C MET A 332 -1.77 16.39 10.85
N ALA A 333 -1.17 16.36 9.66
CA ALA A 333 -0.86 15.14 8.90
C ALA A 333 -2.09 14.21 8.78
N SER A 334 -1.95 12.92 9.08
CA SER A 334 -3.01 11.92 8.96
C SER A 334 -4.01 11.91 10.13
N LEU A 335 -3.81 12.69 11.19
CA LEU A 335 -4.66 12.63 12.39
C LEU A 335 -6.13 12.95 12.10
N PRO A 336 -6.47 13.94 11.24
CA PRO A 336 -7.86 14.17 10.82
C PRO A 336 -8.49 12.99 10.06
N GLU A 337 -7.70 12.23 9.29
CA GLU A 337 -8.21 11.05 8.57
C GLU A 337 -8.69 9.98 9.55
N VAL A 338 -7.97 9.83 10.67
CA VAL A 338 -8.28 8.83 11.71
C VAL A 338 -9.37 9.33 12.65
N ALA A 339 -9.21 10.53 13.21
CA ALA A 339 -10.09 11.04 14.25
C ALA A 339 -11.43 11.59 13.72
N GLY A 340 -11.49 12.09 12.48
CA GLY A 340 -12.69 12.70 11.93
C GLY A 340 -13.26 13.77 12.87
N GLU A 341 -14.57 13.76 13.11
CA GLU A 341 -15.24 14.69 14.04
C GLU A 341 -15.22 14.19 15.50
N ALA A 342 -14.51 13.11 15.80
CA ALA A 342 -14.56 12.44 17.11
C ALA A 342 -13.49 12.89 18.11
N ALA A 343 -12.77 13.97 17.81
CA ALA A 343 -11.71 14.50 18.66
C ALA A 343 -11.84 16.01 18.85
N ILE A 344 -11.23 16.51 19.92
CA ILE A 344 -10.95 17.94 20.09
C ILE A 344 -9.62 18.23 19.41
N TYR A 345 -9.63 19.09 18.39
CA TYR A 345 -8.42 19.51 17.69
C TYR A 345 -7.80 20.75 18.32
N VAL A 346 -6.50 20.67 18.61
CA VAL A 346 -5.70 21.79 19.11
C VAL A 346 -4.51 22.02 18.20
N ASN A 347 -4.11 23.27 18.01
CA ASN A 347 -2.87 23.56 17.29
C ASN A 347 -1.67 23.08 18.13
N PRO A 348 -0.65 22.48 17.50
CA PRO A 348 0.47 21.88 18.23
C PRO A 348 1.37 22.91 18.95
N ASP A 349 1.17 24.20 18.70
CA ASP A 349 1.94 25.29 19.32
C ASP A 349 1.08 26.16 20.27
N ASP A 350 -0.14 25.72 20.62
CA ASP A 350 -1.10 26.50 21.41
C ASP A 350 -1.40 25.88 22.78
N ASP A 351 -0.57 26.25 23.77
CA ASP A 351 -0.72 25.83 25.17
C ASP A 351 -2.11 26.17 25.75
N ARG A 352 -2.71 27.30 25.32
CA ARG A 352 -3.98 27.77 25.85
C ARG A 352 -5.16 26.98 25.27
N ALA A 353 -5.14 26.72 23.96
CA ALA A 353 -6.14 25.85 23.34
C ALA A 353 -6.11 24.44 23.94
N LEU A 354 -4.91 23.91 24.25
CA LEU A 354 -4.83 22.62 24.93
C LEU A 354 -5.35 22.68 26.37
N LEU A 355 -5.06 23.73 27.13
CA LEU A 355 -5.64 23.93 28.47
C LEU A 355 -7.18 23.99 28.42
N ASP A 356 -7.74 24.73 27.46
CA ASP A 356 -9.18 24.85 27.26
C ASP A 356 -9.79 23.49 26.89
N ALA A 357 -9.13 22.71 26.01
CA ALA A 357 -9.53 21.35 25.68
C ALA A 357 -9.49 20.39 26.88
N LEU A 358 -8.47 20.49 27.75
CA LEU A 358 -8.39 19.73 29.00
C LEU A 358 -9.54 20.09 29.95
N CYS A 359 -9.96 21.35 30.00
CA CYS A 359 -11.13 21.77 30.77
C CYS A 359 -12.44 21.26 30.15
N ASP A 360 -12.57 21.34 28.83
CA ASP A 360 -13.77 21.00 28.10
C ASP A 360 -14.07 19.49 28.16
N VAL A 361 -13.07 18.64 27.97
CA VAL A 361 -13.26 17.18 27.97
C VAL A 361 -13.70 16.62 29.34
N GLN A 362 -13.54 17.40 30.41
CA GLN A 362 -14.06 17.05 31.74
C GLN A 362 -15.58 17.19 31.83
N LYS A 363 -16.21 18.00 30.96
CA LYS A 363 -17.66 18.23 30.94
C LYS A 363 -18.36 16.93 30.49
N PRO A 364 -19.23 16.33 31.34
CA PRO A 364 -19.82 15.02 31.04
C PRO A 364 -20.56 14.93 29.70
N GLY A 365 -21.28 16.00 29.32
CA GLY A 365 -22.03 16.05 28.06
C GLY A 365 -21.12 15.99 26.83
N LEU A 366 -20.07 16.82 26.79
CA LEU A 366 -19.10 16.79 25.69
C LEU A 366 -18.33 15.48 25.66
N ARG A 367 -17.95 14.96 26.82
CA ARG A 367 -17.24 13.68 26.92
C ARG A 367 -18.09 12.56 26.32
N GLN A 368 -19.36 12.46 26.70
CA GLN A 368 -20.26 11.45 26.17
C GLN A 368 -20.46 11.59 24.66
N SER A 369 -20.59 12.80 24.12
CA SER A 369 -20.72 12.98 22.66
C SER A 369 -19.46 12.54 21.91
N LEU A 370 -18.27 12.84 22.44
CA LEU A 370 -17.00 12.40 21.85
C LEU A 370 -16.86 10.88 21.88
N GLN A 371 -17.30 10.21 22.96
CA GLN A 371 -17.26 8.75 23.06
C GLN A 371 -18.16 8.08 22.00
N VAL A 372 -19.38 8.61 21.80
CA VAL A 372 -20.31 8.10 20.77
C VAL A 372 -19.74 8.32 19.37
N ALA A 373 -19.25 9.54 19.09
CA ALA A 373 -18.62 9.85 17.81
C ALA A 373 -17.38 8.98 17.55
N GLY A 374 -16.58 8.74 18.58
CA GLY A 374 -15.36 7.93 18.51
C GLY A 374 -15.65 6.48 18.15
N PHE A 375 -16.64 5.87 18.82
CA PHE A 375 -17.04 4.51 18.48
C PHE A 375 -17.56 4.42 17.04
N GLN A 376 -18.37 5.39 16.58
CA GLN A 376 -18.86 5.42 15.20
C GLN A 376 -17.71 5.59 14.19
N GLN A 377 -16.73 6.43 14.51
CA GLN A 377 -15.56 6.66 13.68
C GLN A 377 -14.68 5.41 13.59
N SER A 378 -14.43 4.72 14.71
CA SER A 378 -13.54 3.55 14.74
C SER A 378 -14.09 2.37 13.92
N GLN A 379 -15.42 2.24 13.77
CA GLN A 379 -16.04 1.19 12.93
C GLN A 379 -15.72 1.31 11.43
N LYS A 380 -15.19 2.46 10.98
CA LYS A 380 -14.74 2.64 9.59
C LYS A 380 -13.39 1.97 9.29
N PHE A 381 -12.71 1.45 10.32
CA PHE A 381 -11.36 0.92 10.21
C PHE A 381 -11.34 -0.54 10.64
N SER A 382 -10.84 -1.42 9.77
CA SER A 382 -10.65 -2.83 10.12
C SER A 382 -9.43 -3.41 9.40
N TRP A 383 -8.75 -4.34 10.07
CA TRP A 383 -7.62 -5.04 9.46
C TRP A 383 -8.03 -5.86 8.25
N GLN A 384 -9.27 -6.37 8.23
CA GLN A 384 -9.81 -7.08 7.07
C GLN A 384 -9.94 -6.17 5.85
N GLN A 385 -10.44 -4.95 6.03
CA GLN A 385 -10.54 -3.98 4.94
C GLN A 385 -9.16 -3.58 4.41
N MET A 386 -8.21 -3.32 5.32
CA MET A 386 -6.82 -3.05 4.92
C MET A 386 -6.25 -4.23 4.12
N ALA A 387 -6.41 -5.47 4.60
CA ALA A 387 -5.91 -6.67 3.95
C ALA A 387 -6.49 -6.85 2.54
N THR A 388 -7.80 -6.66 2.36
CA THR A 388 -8.42 -6.71 1.03
C THR A 388 -7.89 -5.62 0.10
N THR A 389 -7.67 -4.40 0.61
CA THR A 389 -7.14 -3.29 -0.21
C THR A 389 -5.68 -3.53 -0.60
N VAL A 390 -4.83 -3.98 0.33
CA VAL A 390 -3.42 -4.31 0.06
C VAL A 390 -3.33 -5.50 -0.91
N GLU A 391 -4.13 -6.54 -0.70
CA GLU A 391 -4.24 -7.69 -1.61
C GLU A 391 -4.52 -7.25 -3.04
N LYS A 392 -5.58 -6.45 -3.24
CA LYS A 392 -5.92 -5.92 -4.58
C LYS A 392 -4.80 -5.09 -5.19
N ALA A 393 -4.11 -4.27 -4.39
CA ALA A 393 -2.99 -3.47 -4.87
C ALA A 393 -1.80 -4.35 -5.31
N LEU A 394 -1.47 -5.39 -4.54
CA LEU A 394 -0.43 -6.35 -4.89
C LEU A 394 -0.80 -7.16 -6.14
N VAL A 395 -2.03 -7.67 -6.20
CA VAL A 395 -2.51 -8.43 -7.37
C VAL A 395 -2.50 -7.56 -8.62
N ASN A 396 -2.97 -6.31 -8.54
CA ASN A 396 -2.87 -5.36 -9.64
C ASN A 396 -1.42 -5.14 -10.09
N ALA A 397 -0.51 -4.93 -9.15
CA ALA A 397 0.92 -4.74 -9.47
C ALA A 397 1.57 -6.01 -10.05
N SER A 398 1.04 -7.19 -9.76
CA SER A 398 1.52 -8.45 -10.34
C SER A 398 1.04 -8.68 -11.78
N LEU A 399 0.09 -7.88 -12.29
CA LEU A 399 -0.37 -8.02 -13.66
C LEU A 399 0.74 -7.58 -14.62
N PRO A 400 1.01 -8.32 -15.70
CA PRO A 400 1.99 -7.94 -16.72
C PRO A 400 1.41 -6.86 -17.66
N LEU A 401 0.65 -5.92 -17.10
CA LEU A 401 -0.11 -4.92 -17.82
C LEU A 401 0.31 -3.52 -17.37
N GLY A 402 0.29 -2.58 -18.31
CA GLY A 402 0.55 -1.17 -18.04
C GLY A 402 -0.62 -0.47 -17.37
N ASP A 403 -0.81 0.81 -17.70
CA ASP A 403 -1.92 1.61 -17.19
C ASP A 403 -3.26 1.12 -17.75
N LEU A 404 -4.14 0.62 -16.87
CA LEU A 404 -5.49 0.15 -17.20
C LEU A 404 -6.58 1.19 -16.89
N SER A 405 -6.21 2.46 -16.64
CA SER A 405 -7.18 3.54 -16.39
C SER A 405 -8.01 3.94 -17.63
N THR A 406 -7.68 3.39 -18.80
CA THR A 406 -8.36 3.63 -20.08
C THR A 406 -9.57 2.71 -20.30
N THR A 407 -10.22 2.83 -21.46
CA THR A 407 -11.18 1.81 -21.90
C THR A 407 -10.41 0.57 -22.36
N ASN A 408 -10.62 -0.57 -21.74
CA ASN A 408 -9.92 -1.82 -22.02
C ASN A 408 -10.86 -2.84 -22.67
N TYR A 409 -10.49 -3.35 -23.85
CA TYR A 409 -11.21 -4.43 -24.51
C TYR A 409 -10.35 -5.68 -24.60
N LEU A 410 -10.98 -6.83 -24.45
CA LEU A 410 -10.33 -8.13 -24.57
C LEU A 410 -10.56 -8.72 -25.97
N LEU A 411 -9.50 -9.28 -26.55
CA LEU A 411 -9.54 -10.10 -27.76
C LEU A 411 -8.96 -11.48 -27.46
N THR A 412 -9.50 -12.49 -28.12
CA THR A 412 -9.13 -13.90 -27.91
C THR A 412 -8.81 -14.59 -29.24
N PRO A 413 -7.85 -14.10 -30.04
CA PRO A 413 -7.54 -14.72 -31.34
C PRO A 413 -7.01 -16.14 -31.15
N ASP A 414 -7.38 -17.01 -32.08
CA ASP A 414 -6.72 -18.30 -32.26
C ASP A 414 -5.37 -18.09 -32.94
N TRP A 415 -4.31 -18.06 -32.14
CA TRP A 415 -2.93 -17.84 -32.61
C TRP A 415 -2.38 -19.01 -33.44
N SER A 416 -3.10 -20.13 -33.57
CA SER A 416 -2.72 -21.21 -34.50
C SER A 416 -3.06 -20.91 -35.96
N GLN A 417 -3.87 -19.88 -36.21
CA GLN A 417 -4.25 -19.46 -37.56
C GLN A 417 -3.07 -18.81 -38.30
N SER A 418 -3.16 -18.76 -39.64
CA SER A 418 -2.13 -18.09 -40.44
C SER A 418 -2.14 -16.58 -40.20
N GLU A 419 -0.99 -15.94 -40.42
CA GLU A 419 -0.85 -14.49 -40.30
C GLU A 419 -1.82 -13.73 -41.23
N GLU A 420 -2.17 -14.30 -42.39
CA GLU A 420 -3.17 -13.74 -43.30
C GLU A 420 -4.57 -13.71 -42.67
N VAL A 421 -4.99 -14.79 -42.01
CA VAL A 421 -6.29 -14.88 -41.32
C VAL A 421 -6.32 -13.90 -40.15
N LEU A 422 -5.26 -13.85 -39.35
CA LEU A 422 -5.14 -12.92 -38.23
C LEU A 422 -5.16 -11.45 -38.69
N ASN A 423 -4.46 -11.11 -39.78
CA ASN A 423 -4.52 -9.79 -40.39
C ASN A 423 -5.93 -9.41 -40.84
N GLN A 424 -6.63 -10.31 -41.55
CA GLN A 424 -7.99 -10.08 -42.02
C GLN A 424 -8.98 -9.87 -40.87
N ALA A 425 -8.77 -10.54 -39.74
CA ALA A 425 -9.60 -10.40 -38.55
C ALA A 425 -9.33 -9.09 -37.77
N LEU A 426 -8.06 -8.74 -37.58
CA LEU A 426 -7.64 -7.67 -36.67
C LEU A 426 -7.60 -6.29 -37.32
N ASN A 427 -7.22 -6.19 -38.60
CA ASN A 427 -7.05 -4.89 -39.28
C ASN A 427 -8.32 -4.01 -39.24
N PRO A 428 -9.53 -4.52 -39.54
CA PRO A 428 -10.74 -3.70 -39.49
C PRO A 428 -10.99 -3.12 -38.08
N ILE A 429 -10.77 -3.92 -37.04
CA ILE A 429 -10.97 -3.51 -35.64
C ILE A 429 -9.97 -2.43 -35.24
N LEU A 430 -8.67 -2.67 -35.51
CA LEU A 430 -7.61 -1.72 -35.20
C LEU A 430 -7.87 -0.39 -35.90
N LYS A 431 -8.26 -0.42 -37.18
CA LYS A 431 -8.58 0.78 -37.96
C LYS A 431 -9.77 1.55 -37.41
N THR A 432 -10.86 0.88 -37.06
CA THR A 432 -12.05 1.53 -36.49
C THR A 432 -11.76 2.16 -35.13
N LEU A 433 -10.99 1.47 -34.29
CA LEU A 433 -10.65 1.97 -32.96
C LEU A 433 -9.60 3.07 -32.98
N ALA A 434 -8.65 3.04 -33.91
CA ALA A 434 -7.66 4.10 -34.10
C ALA A 434 -8.28 5.45 -34.46
N GLN A 435 -9.48 5.46 -35.03
CA GLN A 435 -10.22 6.70 -35.35
C GLN A 435 -10.95 7.29 -34.14
N GLN A 436 -11.03 6.55 -33.02
CA GLN A 436 -11.64 7.05 -31.80
C GLN A 436 -10.71 8.08 -31.13
N GLN A 437 -11.31 9.12 -30.57
CA GLN A 437 -10.60 10.17 -29.80
C GLN A 437 -10.57 9.85 -28.29
N ILE A 438 -10.81 8.60 -27.93
CA ILE A 438 -10.85 8.13 -26.53
C ILE A 438 -9.70 7.14 -26.35
N PRO A 439 -8.92 7.24 -25.25
CA PRO A 439 -7.90 6.26 -24.91
C PRO A 439 -8.48 4.85 -24.76
N ILE A 440 -7.98 3.91 -25.55
CA ILE A 440 -8.37 2.50 -25.60
C ILE A 440 -7.11 1.63 -25.49
N THR A 441 -7.19 0.57 -24.67
CA THR A 441 -6.19 -0.49 -24.60
C THR A 441 -6.82 -1.81 -25.06
N LEU A 442 -6.19 -2.46 -26.03
CA LEU A 442 -6.57 -3.79 -26.51
C LEU A 442 -5.70 -4.85 -25.85
N LEU A 443 -6.35 -5.74 -25.10
CA LEU A 443 -5.73 -6.86 -24.41
C LEU A 443 -5.90 -8.11 -25.25
N PHE A 444 -4.78 -8.68 -25.70
CA PHE A 444 -4.75 -9.86 -26.56
C PHE A 444 -4.42 -11.10 -25.74
N TYR A 445 -5.42 -11.94 -25.45
CA TYR A 445 -5.20 -13.14 -24.66
C TYR A 445 -4.37 -14.17 -25.44
N THR A 446 -3.26 -14.64 -24.85
CA THR A 446 -2.33 -15.53 -25.55
C THR A 446 -2.69 -17.00 -25.43
N ALA A 447 -3.65 -17.38 -24.56
CA ALA A 447 -4.23 -18.72 -24.43
C ALA A 447 -3.26 -19.91 -24.14
N GLY A 448 -1.96 -19.67 -24.02
CA GLY A 448 -0.92 -20.69 -23.89
C GLY A 448 0.20 -20.60 -24.94
N PHE A 449 0.06 -19.72 -25.93
CA PHE A 449 1.13 -19.37 -26.87
C PHE A 449 2.19 -18.51 -26.20
N ASN A 450 3.43 -18.64 -26.67
CA ASN A 450 4.56 -17.84 -26.19
C ASN A 450 4.30 -16.35 -26.45
N SER A 451 4.39 -15.52 -25.41
CA SER A 451 4.12 -14.09 -25.51
C SER A 451 5.06 -13.35 -26.47
N GLU A 452 6.31 -13.78 -26.64
CA GLU A 452 7.25 -13.20 -27.61
C GLU A 452 6.85 -13.49 -29.06
N GLU A 453 6.39 -14.72 -29.33
CA GLU A 453 5.88 -15.11 -30.66
C GLU A 453 4.62 -14.32 -31.01
N VAL A 454 3.67 -14.25 -30.07
CA VAL A 454 2.45 -13.45 -30.24
C VAL A 454 2.76 -11.97 -30.43
N ASN A 455 3.70 -11.41 -29.66
CA ASN A 455 4.13 -10.02 -29.82
C ASN A 455 4.76 -9.77 -31.20
N THR A 456 5.52 -10.72 -31.72
CA THR A 456 6.13 -10.61 -33.06
C THR A 456 5.04 -10.56 -34.13
N ILE A 457 4.03 -11.43 -34.04
CA ILE A 457 2.88 -11.45 -34.96
C ILE A 457 2.12 -10.11 -34.87
N LEU A 458 1.76 -9.68 -33.66
CA LEU A 458 1.04 -8.43 -33.45
C LEU A 458 1.79 -7.22 -34.00
N THR A 459 3.11 -7.18 -33.81
CA THR A 459 3.97 -6.10 -34.33
C THR A 459 3.94 -6.09 -35.86
N GLY A 460 3.99 -7.26 -36.51
CA GLY A 460 3.86 -7.39 -37.96
C GLY A 460 2.51 -6.85 -38.48
N ILE A 461 1.40 -7.25 -37.86
CA ILE A 461 0.05 -6.79 -38.21
C ILE A 461 -0.07 -5.27 -38.07
N VAL A 462 0.34 -4.73 -36.93
CA VAL A 462 0.32 -3.29 -36.64
C VAL A 462 1.17 -2.51 -37.64
N PHE A 463 2.38 -2.98 -37.94
CA PHE A 463 3.27 -2.34 -38.89
C PHE A 463 2.70 -2.34 -40.31
N ASN A 464 2.14 -3.47 -40.75
CA ASN A 464 1.49 -3.57 -42.06
C ASN A 464 0.32 -2.60 -42.19
N LEU A 465 -0.52 -2.48 -41.16
CA LEU A 465 -1.65 -1.54 -41.15
C LEU A 465 -1.18 -0.08 -41.30
N MET A 466 -0.13 0.31 -40.58
CA MET A 466 0.44 1.65 -40.67
C MET A 466 1.02 1.95 -42.07
N MET A 467 1.77 1.00 -42.63
CA MET A 467 2.51 1.19 -43.87
C MET A 467 1.64 1.07 -45.13
N MET A 468 0.74 0.08 -45.17
CA MET A 468 -0.04 -0.23 -46.37
C MET A 468 -1.36 0.55 -46.44
N GLU A 469 -2.00 0.81 -45.30
CA GLU A 469 -3.32 1.44 -45.27
C GLU A 469 -3.31 2.92 -44.87
N SER A 470 -2.13 3.50 -44.66
CA SER A 470 -1.97 4.91 -44.23
C SER A 470 -2.75 5.23 -42.95
N VAL A 471 -2.95 4.24 -42.08
CA VAL A 471 -3.67 4.41 -40.81
C VAL A 471 -2.70 4.96 -39.79
N ASP A 472 -2.97 6.18 -39.33
CA ASP A 472 -2.27 6.75 -38.19
C ASP A 472 -2.86 6.15 -36.91
N LEU A 473 -2.14 5.21 -36.31
CA LEU A 473 -2.42 4.74 -34.96
C LEU A 473 -2.07 5.89 -34.02
N ASN A 474 -3.07 6.72 -33.73
CA ASN A 474 -2.91 7.89 -32.87
C ASN A 474 -2.50 7.48 -31.44
N GLU A 475 -2.11 8.46 -30.62
CA GLU A 475 -1.68 8.24 -29.23
C GLU A 475 -2.77 7.64 -28.31
N HIS A 476 -3.98 7.37 -28.82
CA HIS A 476 -5.12 6.90 -28.06
C HIS A 476 -5.35 5.39 -28.15
N LEU A 477 -4.66 4.64 -29.02
CA LEU A 477 -4.80 3.19 -29.10
C LEU A 477 -3.53 2.46 -28.64
N ALA A 478 -3.63 1.74 -27.52
CA ALA A 478 -2.59 0.87 -27.00
C ALA A 478 -2.93 -0.61 -27.23
N VAL A 479 -1.89 -1.43 -27.41
CA VAL A 479 -2.00 -2.89 -27.60
C VAL A 479 -1.09 -3.57 -26.58
N ALA A 480 -1.60 -4.59 -25.90
CA ALA A 480 -0.85 -5.39 -24.95
C ALA A 480 -1.24 -6.87 -25.02
N THR A 481 -0.27 -7.76 -24.84
CA THR A 481 -0.53 -9.20 -24.66
C THR A 481 -0.93 -9.51 -23.24
N LEU A 482 -1.89 -10.43 -23.09
CA LEU A 482 -2.37 -10.94 -21.82
C LEU A 482 -2.10 -12.45 -21.74
N PRO A 483 -1.06 -12.87 -20.99
CA PRO A 483 -0.83 -14.30 -20.78
C PRO A 483 -1.95 -14.93 -19.93
N PRO A 484 -2.01 -16.27 -19.83
CA PRO A 484 -2.81 -16.92 -18.81
C PRO A 484 -2.56 -16.31 -17.43
N LEU A 485 -3.62 -16.09 -16.67
CA LEU A 485 -3.55 -15.46 -15.35
C LEU A 485 -4.09 -16.40 -14.27
N HIS A 486 -3.56 -16.25 -13.07
CA HIS A 486 -4.11 -16.91 -11.88
C HIS A 486 -5.57 -16.44 -11.62
N PRO A 487 -6.48 -17.26 -11.06
CA PRO A 487 -7.87 -16.87 -10.82
C PRO A 487 -8.05 -15.57 -10.02
N VAL A 488 -7.15 -15.31 -9.05
CA VAL A 488 -7.16 -14.08 -8.25
C VAL A 488 -6.83 -12.85 -9.12
N GLN A 489 -5.90 -12.97 -10.06
CA GLN A 489 -5.59 -11.89 -11.02
C GLN A 489 -6.78 -11.59 -11.92
N TRP A 490 -7.49 -12.62 -12.41
CA TRP A 490 -8.75 -12.42 -13.14
C TRP A 490 -9.80 -11.67 -12.34
N SER A 491 -9.96 -11.99 -11.05
CA SER A 491 -10.96 -11.32 -10.19
C SER A 491 -10.72 -9.81 -10.06
N VAL A 492 -9.46 -9.38 -10.23
CA VAL A 492 -9.04 -7.99 -10.16
C VAL A 492 -9.03 -7.32 -11.55
N LEU A 493 -8.71 -8.07 -12.61
CA LEU A 493 -8.66 -7.57 -13.98
C LEU A 493 -10.05 -7.42 -14.61
N LEU A 494 -10.97 -8.37 -14.41
CA LEU A 494 -12.29 -8.37 -15.08
C LEU A 494 -13.09 -7.07 -14.87
N PRO A 495 -13.16 -6.47 -13.67
CA PRO A 495 -13.87 -5.20 -13.49
C PRO A 495 -13.27 -4.03 -14.26
N GLN A 496 -12.04 -4.17 -14.77
CA GLN A 496 -11.33 -3.17 -15.56
C GLN A 496 -11.54 -3.37 -17.07
N ILE A 497 -12.19 -4.46 -17.51
CA ILE A 497 -12.46 -4.78 -18.92
C ILE A 497 -13.91 -4.43 -19.25
N GLN A 498 -14.14 -3.56 -20.25
CA GLN A 498 -15.48 -3.12 -20.65
C GLN A 498 -16.22 -4.19 -21.47
N GLY A 499 -15.49 -5.07 -22.15
CA GLY A 499 -16.06 -6.19 -22.88
C GLY A 499 -15.07 -6.88 -23.80
N ARG A 500 -15.55 -7.94 -24.45
CA ARG A 500 -14.78 -8.70 -25.44
C ARG A 500 -15.20 -8.29 -26.85
N ILE A 501 -14.23 -8.09 -27.74
CA ILE A 501 -14.50 -7.89 -29.17
C ILE A 501 -14.49 -9.28 -29.82
N ALA A 502 -15.57 -9.64 -30.50
CA ALA A 502 -15.67 -10.93 -31.17
C ALA A 502 -14.85 -10.94 -32.47
N LEU A 503 -14.10 -12.01 -32.69
CA LEU A 503 -13.33 -12.26 -33.89
C LEU A 503 -13.91 -13.44 -34.67
N ASN A 504 -13.83 -13.39 -35.99
CA ASN A 504 -14.12 -14.55 -36.85
C ASN A 504 -13.11 -15.69 -36.63
N CYS A 505 -11.93 -15.40 -36.09
CA CYS A 505 -10.89 -16.34 -35.71
C CYS A 505 -10.70 -16.43 -34.18
N ASP A 506 -11.78 -16.30 -33.39
CA ASP A 506 -11.71 -16.51 -31.94
C ASP A 506 -11.32 -17.96 -31.59
N ASP A 507 -10.49 -18.12 -30.57
CA ASP A 507 -10.20 -19.44 -30.01
C ASP A 507 -11.43 -20.02 -29.30
N SER A 508 -12.03 -21.03 -29.91
CA SER A 508 -13.24 -21.71 -29.43
C SER A 508 -13.10 -22.34 -28.04
N GLN A 509 -11.89 -22.71 -27.61
CA GLN A 509 -11.63 -23.28 -26.29
C GLN A 509 -11.48 -22.18 -25.23
N VAL A 510 -11.03 -20.99 -25.63
CA VAL A 510 -10.85 -19.84 -24.74
C VAL A 510 -12.18 -19.14 -24.46
N ILE A 511 -13.00 -18.90 -25.49
CA ILE A 511 -14.25 -18.14 -25.33
C ILE A 511 -15.28 -18.83 -24.43
N VAL A 512 -15.15 -20.14 -24.21
CA VAL A 512 -16.00 -20.91 -23.30
C VAL A 512 -15.54 -20.86 -21.84
N LEU A 513 -14.40 -20.21 -21.55
CA LEU A 513 -13.91 -20.08 -20.19
C LEU A 513 -14.86 -19.22 -19.34
N PRO A 514 -15.21 -19.64 -18.11
CA PRO A 514 -16.26 -18.97 -17.32
C PRO A 514 -16.02 -17.48 -17.08
N MET A 515 -14.76 -17.06 -16.86
CA MET A 515 -14.43 -15.65 -16.66
C MET A 515 -14.72 -14.80 -17.90
N LEU A 516 -14.55 -15.36 -19.10
CA LEU A 516 -14.74 -14.64 -20.35
C LEU A 516 -16.19 -14.60 -20.79
N GLN A 517 -16.98 -15.63 -20.46
CA GLN A 517 -18.42 -15.66 -20.70
C GLN A 517 -19.18 -14.58 -19.91
N SER A 518 -18.59 -14.08 -18.83
CA SER A 518 -19.17 -12.99 -18.04
C SER A 518 -19.06 -11.61 -18.70
N LEU A 519 -18.15 -11.46 -19.69
CA LEU A 519 -17.92 -10.18 -20.36
C LEU A 519 -18.94 -9.96 -21.50
N PRO A 520 -19.49 -8.74 -21.65
CA PRO A 520 -20.34 -8.42 -22.78
C PRO A 520 -19.54 -8.48 -24.09
N ILE A 521 -20.19 -8.91 -25.17
CA ILE A 521 -19.62 -8.85 -26.52
C ILE A 521 -19.87 -7.46 -27.08
N ILE A 522 -18.80 -6.76 -27.46
CA ILE A 522 -18.85 -5.41 -28.02
C ILE A 522 -18.86 -5.50 -29.56
N PRO A 523 -19.91 -5.02 -30.23
CA PRO A 523 -19.89 -4.92 -31.68
C PRO A 523 -19.00 -3.74 -32.08
N ILE A 524 -18.02 -4.00 -32.94
CA ILE A 524 -17.25 -2.94 -33.60
C ILE A 524 -17.69 -2.94 -35.06
N SER A 525 -18.50 -1.94 -35.42
CA SER A 525 -19.04 -1.71 -36.76
C SER A 525 -18.19 -0.73 -37.54
#